data_AF-A0A1F9RAD5-F1
#
_entry.id   AF-A0A1F9RAD5-F1
#
_cell.length_a   1.000
_cell.length_b   1.000
_cell.length_c   1.000
_cell.angle_alpha   90.00
_cell.angle_beta   90.00
_cell.angle_gamma   90.00
#
_symmetry.space_group_name_H-M   'P 1'
#
loop_
_entity.id
_entity.type
_entity.pdbx_description
1 polymer ?
#
loop_
_entity_poly.entity_id
_entity_poly.type
_entity_poly.pdbx_seq_one_letter_code
_entity_poly.pdbx_strand_id
1 'polypeptide(L)'
;MKRSVLLLALFSVIPSAYCADFQLERLSASDVAVGGAAPSPALPAVAAKEDSQVPQDLVYKFQQVARDLSAVRNDLTWVRNDIDDLERRASRMIQMNSSDAFFQFDLRRMSGDMSRRFGDLQRAAMDARNLLNLAQKSSELNRLSLDMDWAARDILSETWPTLENSAQRLEWTVRAGKPEIVGYDAQWTAMDISRYCRQLSDQARNVSYDTRALVSKTQP
;
A
#
# COMPACT_ATOMS: atom_id res chain seq x y z
N MET A 1 6.92 19.55 50.33
CA MET A 1 7.78 18.48 50.87
C MET A 1 8.65 17.95 49.74
N LYS A 2 9.97 18.12 49.84
CA LYS A 2 10.97 17.61 48.89
C LYS A 2 11.27 16.16 49.22
N ARG A 3 11.16 15.23 48.26
CA ARG A 3 11.88 13.94 48.28
C ARG A 3 12.30 13.56 46.86
N SER A 4 13.61 13.48 46.71
CA SER A 4 14.38 13.02 45.56
C SER A 4 14.62 11.51 45.67
N VAL A 5 14.50 10.77 44.57
CA VAL A 5 15.11 9.44 44.24
C VAL A 5 14.95 9.34 42.71
N LEU A 6 15.92 9.39 41.78
CA LEU A 6 17.31 8.97 41.60
C LEU A 6 17.52 7.44 41.40
N LEU A 7 18.08 7.10 40.23
CA LEU A 7 18.46 5.79 39.66
C LEU A 7 17.30 4.96 39.06
N LEU A 8 17.44 4.31 37.90
CA LEU A 8 18.64 3.63 37.36
C LEU A 8 18.51 3.49 35.83
N ALA A 9 19.55 3.92 35.10
CA ALA A 9 19.71 3.66 33.67
C ALA A 9 20.24 2.24 33.47
N LEU A 10 19.59 1.45 32.61
CA LEU A 10 20.13 0.20 32.09
C LEU A 10 20.22 0.31 30.57
N PHE A 11 21.45 0.56 30.12
CA PHE A 11 21.91 0.31 28.77
C PHE A 11 21.89 -1.19 28.50
N SER A 12 21.19 -1.63 27.46
CA SER A 12 21.44 -2.93 26.82
C SER A 12 21.94 -2.67 25.40
N VAL A 13 23.27 -2.69 25.27
CA VAL A 13 23.99 -2.81 24.01
C VAL A 13 23.88 -4.27 23.57
N ILE A 14 23.38 -4.53 22.36
CA ILE A 14 23.51 -5.83 21.68
C ILE A 14 24.26 -5.58 20.36
N PRO A 15 25.33 -6.36 20.07
CA PRO A 15 26.30 -6.05 19.02
C PRO A 15 25.80 -6.34 17.61
N SER A 16 26.22 -5.46 16.70
CA SER A 16 26.30 -5.66 15.25
C SER A 16 27.54 -6.50 14.91
N ALA A 17 27.36 -7.75 14.47
CA ALA A 17 28.42 -8.55 13.88
C ALA A 17 27.85 -9.68 13.01
N TYR A 18 27.63 -9.41 11.73
CA TYR A 18 27.74 -10.41 10.66
C TYR A 18 28.31 -9.70 9.42
N CYS A 19 29.63 -9.55 9.42
CA CYS A 19 30.41 -9.49 8.18
C CYS A 19 30.63 -10.93 7.74
N ALA A 20 29.99 -11.34 6.65
CA ALA A 20 30.39 -12.55 5.93
C ALA A 20 31.30 -12.11 4.78
N ASP A 21 32.50 -12.66 4.78
CA ASP A 21 33.60 -12.40 3.87
C ASP A 21 33.23 -12.61 2.39
N PHE A 22 33.68 -11.65 1.58
CA PHE A 22 33.85 -11.81 0.15
C PHE A 22 34.98 -12.82 -0.13
N GLN A 23 34.67 -13.93 -0.79
CA GLN A 23 35.66 -14.69 -1.56
C GLN A 23 35.45 -14.43 -3.05
N LEU A 24 36.23 -13.49 -3.58
CA LEU A 24 36.47 -13.35 -5.01
C LEU A 24 37.49 -14.40 -5.41
N GLU A 25 37.03 -15.55 -5.90
CA GLU A 25 37.89 -16.48 -6.61
C GLU A 25 38.44 -15.79 -7.86
N ARG A 26 39.75 -15.50 -7.81
CA ARG A 26 40.57 -15.13 -8.96
C ARG A 26 40.52 -16.26 -9.98
N LEU A 27 39.70 -16.11 -11.01
CA LEU A 27 39.89 -16.87 -12.24
C LEU A 27 41.14 -16.36 -12.93
N SER A 28 42.19 -17.19 -12.88
CA SER A 28 43.48 -16.99 -13.52
C SER A 28 43.31 -17.01 -15.04
N ALA A 29 43.60 -15.88 -15.67
CA ALA A 29 43.80 -15.77 -17.11
C ALA A 29 45.20 -16.27 -17.46
N SER A 30 45.34 -17.57 -17.70
CA SER A 30 46.52 -18.14 -18.35
C SER A 30 46.32 -19.64 -18.61
N ASP A 31 45.65 -19.96 -19.72
CA ASP A 31 45.96 -21.14 -20.52
C ASP A 31 45.65 -20.82 -21.98
N VAL A 32 46.61 -20.09 -22.58
CA VAL A 32 46.75 -19.92 -24.01
C VAL A 32 47.36 -21.21 -24.53
N ALA A 33 46.53 -22.07 -25.13
CA ALA A 33 46.98 -23.20 -25.94
C ALA A 33 46.62 -22.94 -27.40
N VAL A 34 47.65 -22.58 -28.19
CA VAL A 34 47.63 -22.55 -29.65
C VAL A 34 47.78 -24.00 -30.15
N GLY A 35 46.80 -24.49 -30.91
CA GLY A 35 46.84 -25.82 -31.54
C GLY A 35 45.76 -25.94 -32.61
N GLY A 36 46.17 -26.25 -33.84
CA GLY A 36 45.35 -26.09 -35.05
C GLY A 36 44.37 -27.23 -35.37
N ALA A 37 43.38 -26.83 -36.18
CA ALA A 37 42.69 -27.57 -37.25
C ALA A 37 42.02 -28.94 -36.94
N ALA A 38 40.68 -28.91 -36.84
CA ALA A 38 39.75 -29.73 -37.63
C ALA A 38 38.31 -29.17 -37.48
N PRO A 39 37.46 -29.18 -38.52
CA PRO A 39 36.09 -28.70 -38.43
C PRO A 39 35.25 -29.73 -37.66
N SER A 40 34.98 -29.46 -36.39
CA SER A 40 34.02 -30.21 -35.60
C SER A 40 32.60 -29.96 -36.12
N PRO A 41 31.76 -31.00 -36.23
CA PRO A 41 30.38 -30.87 -36.69
C PRO A 41 29.60 -29.98 -35.72
N ALA A 42 28.82 -29.06 -36.30
CA ALA A 42 27.94 -28.15 -35.58
C ALA A 42 27.09 -28.93 -34.57
N LEU A 43 27.30 -28.64 -33.28
CA LEU A 43 26.38 -29.04 -32.23
C LEU A 43 25.00 -28.48 -32.58
N PRO A 44 23.93 -29.29 -32.48
CA PRO A 44 22.58 -28.81 -32.73
C PRO A 44 22.32 -27.63 -31.79
N ALA A 45 21.92 -26.50 -32.39
CA ALA A 45 21.46 -25.33 -31.68
C ALA A 45 20.48 -25.80 -30.59
N VAL A 46 20.86 -25.60 -29.33
CA VAL A 46 19.97 -25.74 -28.19
C VAL A 46 18.77 -24.87 -28.55
N ALA A 47 17.65 -25.53 -28.82
CA ALA A 47 16.38 -24.89 -29.13
C ALA A 47 16.19 -23.78 -28.09
N ALA A 48 16.17 -22.53 -28.57
CA ALA A 48 15.73 -21.40 -27.79
C ALA A 48 14.44 -21.85 -27.09
N LYS A 49 14.47 -21.87 -25.76
CA LYS A 49 13.28 -22.18 -24.96
C LYS A 49 12.17 -21.33 -25.55
N GLU A 50 11.16 -21.99 -26.11
CA GLU A 50 9.91 -21.35 -26.49
C GLU A 50 9.51 -20.46 -25.32
N ASP A 51 9.47 -19.16 -25.57
CA ASP A 51 8.85 -18.21 -24.66
C ASP A 51 7.48 -18.79 -24.35
N SER A 52 7.32 -19.35 -23.15
CA SER A 52 6.06 -19.98 -22.75
C SER A 52 5.01 -18.87 -22.80
N GLN A 53 4.23 -18.86 -23.88
CA GLN A 53 3.32 -17.78 -24.16
C GLN A 53 2.36 -17.65 -22.98
N VAL A 54 2.39 -16.49 -22.31
CA VAL A 54 1.56 -16.27 -21.14
C VAL A 54 0.10 -16.43 -21.54
N PRO A 55 -0.71 -17.22 -20.81
CA PRO A 55 -2.13 -17.33 -21.11
C PRO A 55 -2.79 -15.96 -21.10
N GLN A 56 -3.51 -15.62 -22.16
CA GLN A 56 -4.14 -14.30 -22.29
C GLN A 56 -5.12 -14.00 -21.14
N ASP A 57 -5.80 -15.02 -20.61
CA ASP A 57 -6.67 -14.90 -19.42
C ASP A 57 -5.90 -14.38 -18.18
N LEU A 58 -4.65 -14.82 -18.00
CA LEU A 58 -3.81 -14.37 -16.89
C LEU A 58 -3.46 -12.89 -17.06
N VAL A 59 -3.11 -12.47 -18.27
CA VAL A 59 -2.84 -11.06 -18.58
C VAL A 59 -4.07 -10.21 -18.27
N TYR A 60 -5.28 -10.65 -18.66
CA TYR A 60 -6.51 -9.92 -18.36
C TYR A 60 -6.76 -9.78 -16.86
N LYS A 61 -6.48 -10.81 -16.05
CA LYS A 61 -6.62 -10.74 -14.59
C LYS A 61 -5.65 -9.72 -13.98
N PHE A 62 -4.39 -9.71 -14.41
CA PHE A 62 -3.41 -8.69 -13.98
C PHE A 62 -3.84 -7.27 -14.38
N GLN A 63 -4.33 -7.09 -15.61
CA GLN A 63 -4.86 -5.80 -16.08
C GLN A 63 -6.07 -5.35 -15.25
N GLN A 64 -6.96 -6.27 -14.89
CA GLN A 64 -8.14 -5.96 -14.08
C GLN A 64 -7.73 -5.43 -12.70
N VAL A 65 -6.85 -6.14 -11.99
CA VAL A 65 -6.36 -5.70 -10.66
C VAL A 65 -5.64 -4.36 -10.75
N ALA A 66 -4.81 -4.14 -11.79
CA ALA A 66 -4.16 -2.86 -12.02
C ALA A 66 -5.16 -1.71 -12.19
N ARG A 67 -6.25 -1.94 -12.93
CA ARG A 67 -7.33 -0.94 -13.09
C ARG A 67 -8.06 -0.67 -11.77
N ASP A 68 -8.37 -1.72 -11.01
CA ASP A 68 -9.10 -1.59 -9.74
C ASP A 68 -8.26 -0.82 -8.71
N LEU A 69 -6.96 -1.10 -8.61
CA LEU A 69 -6.04 -0.33 -7.76
C LEU A 69 -5.92 1.13 -8.23
N SER A 70 -5.82 1.36 -9.54
CA SER A 70 -5.76 2.72 -10.09
C SER A 70 -7.04 3.52 -9.79
N ALA A 71 -8.22 2.89 -9.88
CA ALA A 71 -9.50 3.51 -9.53
C ALA A 71 -9.54 3.90 -8.06
N VAL A 72 -9.14 3.00 -7.14
CA VAL A 72 -9.05 3.32 -5.70
C VAL A 72 -8.09 4.49 -5.48
N ARG A 73 -6.89 4.45 -6.07
CA ARG A 73 -5.88 5.50 -5.92
C ARG A 73 -6.43 6.89 -6.29
N ASN A 74 -7.10 7.01 -7.43
CA ASN A 74 -7.53 8.30 -7.96
C ASN A 74 -8.59 8.98 -7.07
N ASP A 75 -9.34 8.20 -6.29
CA ASP A 75 -10.41 8.72 -5.44
C ASP A 75 -9.91 9.21 -4.07
N LEU A 76 -8.77 8.73 -3.57
CA LEU A 76 -8.32 9.00 -2.20
C LEU A 76 -8.03 10.48 -1.93
N THR A 77 -7.49 11.21 -2.92
CA THR A 77 -7.21 12.65 -2.78
C THR A 77 -8.49 13.44 -2.54
N TRP A 78 -9.58 13.09 -3.23
CA TRP A 78 -10.88 13.74 -3.07
C TRP A 78 -11.48 13.43 -1.71
N VAL A 79 -11.43 12.16 -1.28
CA VAL A 79 -11.90 11.74 0.04
C VAL A 79 -11.20 12.51 1.15
N ARG A 80 -9.87 12.65 1.06
CA ARG A 80 -9.10 13.44 2.05
C ARG A 80 -9.58 14.87 2.13
N ASN A 81 -9.76 15.54 0.98
CA ASN A 81 -10.21 16.93 0.93
C ASN A 81 -11.61 17.09 1.55
N ASP A 82 -12.53 16.16 1.24
CA ASP A 82 -13.88 16.18 1.78
C ASP A 82 -13.90 15.96 3.31
N ILE A 83 -13.06 15.06 3.84
CA ILE A 83 -12.89 14.87 5.29
C ILE A 83 -12.34 16.14 5.94
N ASP A 84 -11.34 16.78 5.33
CA ASP A 84 -10.80 18.05 5.83
C ASP A 84 -11.83 19.18 5.78
N ASP A 85 -12.73 19.20 4.79
CA ASP A 85 -13.84 20.15 4.73
C ASP A 85 -14.89 19.93 5.81
N LEU A 86 -15.22 18.67 6.11
CA LEU A 86 -16.08 18.31 7.23
C LEU A 86 -15.45 18.74 8.56
N GLU A 87 -14.15 18.54 8.73
CA GLU A 87 -13.43 18.96 9.93
C GLU A 87 -13.49 20.49 10.10
N ARG A 88 -13.15 21.24 9.06
CA ARG A 88 -13.23 22.70 9.06
C ARG A 88 -14.64 23.20 9.38
N ARG A 89 -15.66 22.51 8.86
CA ARG A 89 -17.06 22.86 9.11
C ARG A 89 -17.47 22.59 10.56
N ALA A 90 -17.13 21.42 11.10
CA ALA A 90 -17.34 21.08 12.50
C ALA A 90 -16.65 22.10 13.43
N SER A 91 -15.39 22.44 13.14
CA SER A 91 -14.62 23.46 13.86
C SER A 91 -15.34 24.81 13.88
N ARG A 92 -15.84 25.30 12.73
CA ARG A 92 -16.60 26.56 12.66
C ARG A 92 -17.91 26.51 13.46
N MET A 93 -18.67 25.43 13.33
CA MET A 93 -19.92 25.23 14.08
C MET A 93 -19.70 25.33 15.59
N ILE A 94 -18.64 24.71 16.09
CA ILE A 94 -18.27 24.73 17.51
C ILE A 94 -17.85 26.12 17.94
N GLN A 95 -16.98 26.80 17.17
CA GLN A 95 -16.49 28.14 17.49
C GLN A 95 -17.61 29.19 17.52
N MET A 96 -18.56 29.10 16.59
CA MET A 96 -19.68 30.04 16.48
C MET A 96 -20.88 29.63 17.35
N ASN A 97 -20.81 28.49 18.03
CA ASN A 97 -21.91 27.90 18.78
C ASN A 97 -23.20 27.82 17.93
N SER A 98 -23.05 27.41 16.67
CA SER A 98 -24.11 27.36 15.66
C SER A 98 -24.21 25.97 15.04
N SER A 99 -25.43 25.46 14.83
CA SER A 99 -25.65 24.19 14.14
C SER A 99 -25.76 24.35 12.62
N ASP A 100 -25.43 23.28 11.89
CA ASP A 100 -25.64 23.15 10.44
C ASP A 100 -26.58 21.97 10.21
N ALA A 101 -27.69 22.22 9.52
CA ALA A 101 -28.73 21.23 9.24
C ALA A 101 -28.22 20.06 8.36
N PHE A 102 -27.20 20.27 7.53
CA PHE A 102 -26.69 19.27 6.60
C PHE A 102 -25.48 18.50 7.11
N PHE A 103 -24.82 18.98 8.17
CA PHE A 103 -23.56 18.41 8.65
C PHE A 103 -23.67 16.91 8.99
N GLN A 104 -24.73 16.49 9.67
CA GLN A 104 -24.94 15.06 9.99
C GLN A 104 -25.18 14.22 8.73
N PHE A 105 -25.88 14.76 7.74
CA PHE A 105 -26.13 14.06 6.49
C PHE A 105 -24.83 13.85 5.72
N ASP A 106 -24.00 14.90 5.62
CA ASP A 106 -22.71 14.82 4.95
C ASP A 106 -21.74 13.86 5.66
N LEU A 107 -21.73 13.85 7.00
CA LEU A 107 -20.98 12.86 7.78
C LEU A 107 -21.43 11.42 7.48
N ARG A 108 -22.73 11.15 7.47
CA ARG A 108 -23.25 9.80 7.17
C ARG A 108 -22.92 9.37 5.76
N ARG A 109 -23.04 10.29 4.80
CA ARG A 109 -22.63 10.05 3.41
C ARG A 109 -21.15 9.69 3.35
N MET A 110 -20.29 10.49 4.00
CA MET A 110 -18.85 10.23 4.05
C MET A 110 -18.53 8.87 4.69
N SER A 111 -19.20 8.49 5.77
CA SER A 111 -19.05 7.16 6.37
C SER A 111 -19.41 6.04 5.39
N GLY A 112 -20.52 6.20 4.65
CA GLY A 112 -20.92 5.27 3.59
C GLY A 112 -19.92 5.20 2.43
N ASP A 113 -19.37 6.35 2.01
CA ASP A 113 -18.31 6.44 1.00
C ASP A 113 -17.06 5.69 1.46
N MET A 114 -16.60 5.93 2.70
CA MET A 114 -15.44 5.25 3.27
C MET A 114 -15.61 3.74 3.36
N SER A 115 -16.79 3.27 3.79
CA SER A 115 -17.12 1.84 3.82
C SER A 115 -17.03 1.20 2.43
N ARG A 116 -17.54 1.88 1.40
CA ARG A 116 -17.44 1.41 0.00
C ARG A 116 -16.00 1.33 -0.47
N ARG A 117 -15.20 2.38 -0.24
CA ARG A 117 -13.79 2.42 -0.64
C ARG A 117 -12.95 1.35 0.03
N PHE A 118 -13.22 1.09 1.31
CA PHE A 118 -12.63 -0.04 2.00
C PHE A 118 -12.98 -1.36 1.32
N GLY A 119 -14.25 -1.58 0.96
CA GLY A 119 -14.68 -2.77 0.23
C GLY A 119 -14.10 -2.88 -1.18
N ASP A 120 -13.88 -1.77 -1.89
CA ASP A 120 -13.20 -1.73 -3.20
C ASP A 120 -11.73 -2.18 -3.06
N LEU A 121 -10.99 -1.59 -2.12
CA LEU A 121 -9.59 -1.96 -1.88
C LEU A 121 -9.44 -3.39 -1.38
N GLN A 122 -10.34 -3.86 -0.51
CA GLN A 122 -10.31 -5.23 0.01
C GLN A 122 -10.49 -6.25 -1.12
N ARG A 123 -11.39 -6.00 -2.08
CA ARG A 123 -11.58 -6.87 -3.26
C ARG A 123 -10.33 -6.89 -4.14
N ALA A 124 -9.81 -5.71 -4.51
CA ALA A 124 -8.59 -5.60 -5.29
C ALA A 124 -7.39 -6.30 -4.60
N ALA A 125 -7.31 -6.23 -3.28
CA ALA A 125 -6.30 -6.91 -2.50
C ALA A 125 -6.41 -8.44 -2.55
N MET A 126 -7.62 -8.97 -2.42
CA MET A 126 -7.86 -10.40 -2.54
C MET A 126 -7.48 -10.89 -3.94
N ASP A 127 -7.83 -10.13 -4.98
CA ASP A 127 -7.47 -10.48 -6.35
C ASP A 127 -5.97 -10.43 -6.58
N ALA A 128 -5.28 -9.37 -6.12
CA ALA A 128 -3.81 -9.28 -6.15
C ALA A 128 -3.15 -10.47 -5.45
N ARG A 129 -3.67 -10.89 -4.28
CA ARG A 129 -3.18 -12.05 -3.55
C ARG A 129 -3.41 -13.35 -4.32
N ASN A 130 -4.56 -13.51 -4.97
CA ASN A 130 -4.85 -14.69 -5.79
C ASN A 130 -3.87 -14.81 -6.98
N LEU A 131 -3.47 -13.67 -7.56
CA LEU A 131 -2.46 -13.64 -8.62
C LEU A 131 -1.10 -14.16 -8.17
N LEU A 132 -0.73 -14.11 -6.88
CA LEU A 132 0.55 -14.62 -6.40
C LEU A 132 0.73 -16.13 -6.65
N ASN A 133 -0.38 -16.88 -6.72
CA ASN A 133 -0.36 -18.31 -7.00
C ASN A 133 -0.32 -18.62 -8.51
N LEU A 134 -0.68 -17.64 -9.35
CA LEU A 134 -0.73 -17.77 -10.80
C LEU A 134 0.44 -17.06 -11.50
N ALA A 135 1.19 -16.24 -10.76
CA ALA A 135 2.29 -15.44 -11.29
C ALA A 135 3.39 -16.31 -11.88
N GLN A 136 3.84 -15.92 -13.07
CA GLN A 136 4.94 -16.56 -13.78
C GLN A 136 5.86 -15.51 -14.38
N LYS A 137 7.11 -15.90 -14.65
CA LYS A 137 8.11 -15.02 -15.25
C LYS A 137 7.66 -14.56 -16.63
N SER A 138 7.49 -13.25 -16.81
CA SER A 138 7.09 -12.64 -18.07
C SER A 138 7.30 -11.15 -18.02
N SER A 139 7.89 -10.58 -19.08
CA SER A 139 8.06 -9.13 -19.21
C SER A 139 6.73 -8.38 -19.15
N GLU A 140 5.67 -8.93 -19.75
CA GLU A 140 4.33 -8.32 -19.76
C GLU A 140 3.69 -8.35 -18.36
N LEU A 141 3.71 -9.49 -17.68
CA LEU A 141 3.18 -9.59 -16.32
C LEU A 141 4.00 -8.75 -15.33
N ASN A 142 5.31 -8.64 -15.55
CA ASN A 142 6.17 -7.78 -14.75
C ASN A 142 5.83 -6.30 -14.91
N ARG A 143 5.55 -5.85 -16.14
CA ARG A 143 5.10 -4.48 -16.37
C ARG A 143 3.81 -4.19 -15.61
N LEU A 144 2.82 -5.08 -15.70
CA LEU A 144 1.55 -4.93 -14.97
C LEU A 144 1.75 -5.00 -13.45
N SER A 145 2.67 -5.84 -12.97
CA SER A 145 3.00 -5.92 -11.54
C SER A 145 3.66 -4.65 -11.02
N LEU A 146 4.50 -4.01 -11.82
CA LEU A 146 5.08 -2.70 -11.51
C LEU A 146 4.00 -1.62 -11.46
N ASP A 147 3.07 -1.61 -12.42
CA ASP A 147 1.92 -0.70 -12.41
C ASP A 147 1.09 -0.88 -11.12
N MET A 148 0.86 -2.13 -10.70
CA MET A 148 0.17 -2.45 -9.45
C MET A 148 0.95 -2.03 -8.20
N ASP A 149 2.26 -2.28 -8.12
CA ASP A 149 3.11 -1.88 -6.99
C ASP A 149 3.18 -0.35 -6.86
N TRP A 150 3.26 0.38 -7.98
CA TRP A 150 3.18 1.83 -7.97
C TRP A 150 1.84 2.33 -7.43
N ALA A 151 0.72 1.81 -7.95
CA ALA A 151 -0.60 2.18 -7.45
C ALA A 151 -0.76 1.84 -5.96
N ALA A 152 -0.29 0.67 -5.52
CA ALA A 152 -0.37 0.25 -4.13
C ALA A 152 0.45 1.14 -3.18
N ARG A 153 1.64 1.59 -3.63
CA ARG A 153 2.46 2.54 -2.86
C ARG A 153 1.82 3.92 -2.75
N ASP A 154 1.22 4.41 -3.84
CA ASP A 154 0.47 5.67 -3.83
C ASP A 154 -0.71 5.58 -2.86
N ILE A 155 -1.49 4.50 -2.95
CA ILE A 155 -2.60 4.22 -2.00
C ILE A 155 -2.08 4.20 -0.57
N LEU A 156 -0.97 3.50 -0.30
CA LEU A 156 -0.39 3.44 1.04
C LEU A 156 0.04 4.82 1.54
N SER A 157 0.68 5.62 0.69
CA SER A 157 1.15 6.97 1.05
C SER A 157 -0.01 7.94 1.31
N GLU A 158 -1.10 7.82 0.56
CA GLU A 158 -2.29 8.66 0.74
C GLU A 158 -3.11 8.23 1.97
N THR A 159 -3.26 6.92 2.18
CA THR A 159 -4.00 6.39 3.34
C THR A 159 -3.24 6.62 4.65
N TRP A 160 -1.94 6.32 4.67
CA TRP A 160 -1.07 6.49 5.82
C TRP A 160 0.15 7.37 5.51
N PRO A 161 0.40 8.44 6.29
CA PRO A 161 -0.35 8.88 7.47
C PRO A 161 -1.49 9.87 7.14
N THR A 162 -1.64 10.26 5.88
CA THR A 162 -2.36 11.49 5.50
C THR A 162 -3.86 11.41 5.76
N LEU A 163 -4.56 10.48 5.11
CA LEU A 163 -6.01 10.32 5.23
C LEU A 163 -6.41 9.94 6.66
N GLU A 164 -5.64 9.05 7.30
CA GLU A 164 -5.89 8.67 8.69
C GLU A 164 -5.81 9.88 9.63
N ASN A 165 -4.78 10.72 9.50
CA ASN A 165 -4.68 11.93 10.30
C ASN A 165 -5.84 12.90 10.06
N SER A 166 -6.29 13.06 8.81
CA SER A 166 -7.48 13.87 8.50
C SER A 166 -8.74 13.34 9.20
N ALA A 167 -8.96 12.03 9.16
CA ALA A 167 -10.12 11.41 9.81
C ALA A 167 -10.05 11.50 11.35
N GLN A 168 -8.86 11.33 11.94
CA GLN A 168 -8.65 11.50 13.37
C GLN A 168 -8.89 12.95 13.82
N ARG A 169 -8.43 13.95 13.05
CA ARG A 169 -8.75 15.36 13.33
C ARG A 169 -10.24 15.61 13.30
N LEU A 170 -10.95 15.12 12.27
CA LEU A 170 -12.41 15.21 12.19
C LEU A 170 -13.08 14.59 13.41
N GLU A 171 -12.68 13.38 13.80
CA GLU A 171 -13.22 12.69 14.98
C GLU A 171 -13.04 13.53 16.24
N TRP A 172 -11.83 14.02 16.51
CA TRP A 172 -11.54 14.82 17.70
C TRP A 172 -12.31 16.14 17.70
N THR A 173 -12.38 16.83 16.56
CA THR A 173 -13.15 18.08 16.43
C THR A 173 -14.62 17.82 16.74
N VAL A 174 -15.24 16.80 16.13
CA VAL A 174 -16.66 16.49 16.36
C VAL A 174 -16.92 16.07 17.82
N ARG A 175 -16.02 15.31 18.43
CA ARG A 175 -16.14 14.88 19.83
C ARG A 175 -15.94 16.01 20.83
N ALA A 176 -15.17 17.04 20.49
CA ALA A 176 -15.03 18.25 21.29
C ALA A 176 -16.30 19.13 21.25
N GLY A 177 -17.11 19.01 20.20
CA GLY A 177 -18.36 19.73 20.04
C GLY A 177 -19.48 19.20 20.95
N LYS A 178 -20.33 20.12 21.42
CA LYS A 178 -21.54 19.76 22.16
C LYS A 178 -22.53 19.01 21.24
N PRO A 179 -23.17 17.92 21.69
CA PRO A 179 -24.12 17.16 20.87
C PRO A 179 -25.27 17.99 20.30
N GLU A 180 -25.67 19.07 20.96
CA GLU A 180 -26.71 19.99 20.48
C GLU A 180 -26.28 20.79 19.24
N ILE A 181 -24.97 20.95 19.03
CA ILE A 181 -24.39 21.73 17.92
C ILE A 181 -24.09 20.79 16.74
N VAL A 182 -23.33 19.72 17.00
CA VAL A 182 -22.83 18.82 15.95
C VAL A 182 -23.80 17.68 15.65
N GLY A 183 -24.70 17.36 16.58
CA GLY A 183 -25.57 16.19 16.52
C GLY A 183 -25.11 15.04 17.40
N TYR A 184 -26.07 14.38 18.05
CA TYR A 184 -25.82 13.19 18.87
C TYR A 184 -25.19 12.04 18.08
N ASP A 185 -25.60 11.84 16.83
CA ASP A 185 -25.09 10.76 15.97
C ASP A 185 -23.77 11.11 15.26
N ALA A 186 -23.42 12.39 15.21
CA ALA A 186 -22.22 12.86 14.51
C ALA A 186 -20.94 12.27 15.12
N GLN A 187 -20.90 12.12 16.45
CA GLN A 187 -19.74 11.57 17.16
C GLN A 187 -19.48 10.11 16.78
N TRP A 188 -20.53 9.29 16.70
CA TRP A 188 -20.42 7.88 16.28
C TRP A 188 -20.02 7.78 14.81
N THR A 189 -20.64 8.61 13.96
CA THR A 189 -20.36 8.62 12.53
C THR A 189 -18.91 9.06 12.23
N ALA A 190 -18.40 10.08 12.93
CA ALA A 190 -17.02 10.53 12.78
C ALA A 190 -16.00 9.45 13.23
N MET A 191 -16.33 8.72 14.30
CA MET A 191 -15.52 7.57 14.74
C MET A 191 -15.55 6.43 13.72
N ASP A 192 -16.69 6.15 13.08
CA ASP A 192 -16.76 5.15 12.01
C ASP A 192 -15.88 5.53 10.81
N ILE A 193 -15.89 6.80 10.39
CA ILE A 193 -15.00 7.32 9.33
C ILE A 193 -13.52 7.07 9.72
N SER A 194 -13.14 7.44 10.94
CA SER A 194 -11.79 7.22 11.49
C SER A 194 -11.41 5.73 11.54
N ARG A 195 -12.35 4.84 11.90
CA ARG A 195 -12.16 3.38 11.87
C ARG A 195 -11.93 2.90 10.43
N TYR A 196 -12.76 3.31 9.47
CA TYR A 196 -12.60 2.89 8.08
C TYR A 196 -11.28 3.37 7.47
N CYS A 197 -10.83 4.59 7.78
CA CYS A 197 -9.53 5.10 7.29
C CYS A 197 -8.34 4.27 7.83
N ARG A 198 -8.40 3.84 9.10
CA ARG A 198 -7.41 2.93 9.68
C ARG A 198 -7.41 1.56 9.00
N GLN A 199 -8.59 0.97 8.84
CA GLN A 199 -8.75 -0.32 8.15
C GLN A 199 -8.25 -0.25 6.70
N LEU A 200 -8.52 0.86 6.00
CA LEU A 200 -8.04 1.12 4.65
C LEU A 200 -6.51 1.21 4.61
N SER A 201 -5.89 1.88 5.58
CA SER A 201 -4.42 2.00 5.71
C SER A 201 -3.75 0.65 5.97
N ASP A 202 -4.32 -0.16 6.85
CA ASP A 202 -3.82 -1.52 7.10
C ASP A 202 -3.95 -2.40 5.85
N GLN A 203 -5.08 -2.28 5.14
CA GLN A 203 -5.29 -3.00 3.89
C GLN A 203 -4.34 -2.54 2.79
N ALA A 204 -4.09 -1.24 2.65
CA ALA A 204 -3.12 -0.67 1.71
C ALA A 204 -1.71 -1.21 1.94
N ARG A 205 -1.32 -1.37 3.21
CA ARG A 205 -0.03 -1.97 3.58
C ARG A 205 0.07 -3.41 3.10
N ASN A 206 -0.98 -4.21 3.29
CA ASN A 206 -1.04 -5.58 2.80
C ASN A 206 -0.94 -5.65 1.28
N VAL A 207 -1.68 -4.81 0.56
CA VAL A 207 -1.64 -4.73 -0.91
C VAL A 207 -0.25 -4.35 -1.40
N SER A 208 0.42 -3.39 -0.74
CA SER A 208 1.79 -3.00 -1.11
C SER A 208 2.78 -4.17 -0.97
N TYR A 209 2.62 -5.03 0.03
CA TYR A 209 3.45 -6.23 0.15
C TYR A 209 3.12 -7.27 -0.91
N ASP A 210 1.84 -7.56 -1.13
CA ASP A 210 1.39 -8.56 -2.10
C ASP A 210 1.79 -8.16 -3.55
N THR A 211 1.65 -6.88 -3.91
CA THR A 211 2.06 -6.36 -5.23
C THR A 211 3.59 -6.34 -5.42
N ARG A 212 4.36 -6.00 -4.38
CA ARG A 212 5.82 -6.13 -4.44
C ARG A 212 6.28 -7.58 -4.61
N ALA A 213 5.58 -8.52 -3.96
CA ALA A 213 5.84 -9.94 -4.17
C ALA A 213 5.49 -10.39 -5.59
N LEU A 214 4.42 -9.85 -6.19
CA LEU A 214 4.09 -10.09 -7.60
C LEU A 214 5.24 -9.65 -8.51
N VAL A 215 5.76 -8.42 -8.34
CA VAL A 215 6.91 -7.91 -9.12
C VAL A 215 8.09 -8.89 -9.07
N SER A 216 8.45 -9.36 -7.87
CA SER A 216 9.54 -10.32 -7.72
C SER A 216 9.27 -11.66 -8.40
N LYS A 217 8.02 -12.14 -8.43
CA LYS A 217 7.65 -13.41 -9.06
C LYS A 217 7.54 -13.32 -10.58
N THR A 218 7.18 -12.16 -11.12
CA THR A 218 7.01 -11.95 -12.55
C THR A 218 8.29 -11.53 -13.26
N GLN A 219 9.34 -11.17 -12.52
CA GLN A 219 10.62 -10.75 -13.08
C GLN A 219 11.17 -11.82 -14.06
N PRO A 220 11.39 -11.46 -15.34
CA PRO A 220 11.88 -12.39 -16.35
C PRO A 220 13.24 -13.00 -15.99
#